data_AF-A0AB35HEX6-F1
#
_entry.id   AF-A0AB35HEX6-F1
#
_cell.length_a   1.000
_cell.length_b   1.000
_cell.length_c   1.000
_cell.angle_alpha   90.00
_cell.angle_beta   90.00
_cell.angle_gamma   90.00
#
_symmetry.space_group_name_H-M   'P 1'
#
loop_
_entity.id
_entity.type
_entity.pdbx_description
1 polymer ?
#
loop_
_entity_poly.entity_id
_entity_poly.type
_entity_poly.pdbx_seq_one_letter_code
_entity_poly.pdbx_strand_id
1 'polypeptide(L)'
;MLTDNGSLNLEIDYADYKDQNWRNTKIPYEKLTDNNVRKFLQDKAKSNPVKHISDIKGTVFSYPTVTYSTWDSMKMPHFENGKKTTITIDTINFKFKGYNMRHPLYHAGFVYYDNNPVLNKVPTDKLLANYVLPSVQNLNELNQYSRIENLNGVQYRVPKDAIYEGESKASEHQDIRYYKKGDITFFVSTDNVPKNSYARELVVNGHYNFKTELDTVWDIYYYYPTSDYINYAVIWNNNIPGLSTHIYKPHKDDHILTFNSYDGTYSFTYVIFYPSFLNAEEVQKLRNMIEFF
;
A
#
# COMPACT_ATOMS: atom_id res chain seq x y z
N MET A 1 -17.64 -8.37 13.47
CA MET A 1 -17.83 -7.15 12.67
C MET A 1 -16.45 -6.67 12.23
N LEU A 2 -16.38 -6.13 11.01
CA LEU A 2 -15.18 -5.74 10.22
C LEU A 2 -14.50 -6.87 9.43
N THR A 3 -15.20 -7.41 8.43
CA THR A 3 -14.57 -7.87 7.19
C THR A 3 -15.39 -7.33 6.04
N ASP A 4 -15.15 -6.07 5.66
CA ASP A 4 -15.73 -5.55 4.43
C ASP A 4 -15.28 -6.45 3.28
N ASN A 5 -16.25 -7.00 2.56
CA ASN A 5 -16.00 -7.78 1.37
C ASN A 5 -15.13 -6.96 0.41
N GLY A 6 -13.92 -7.43 0.08
CA GLY A 6 -12.96 -6.69 -0.73
C GLY A 6 -11.86 -5.95 0.06
N SER A 7 -11.56 -6.33 1.29
CA SER A 7 -10.40 -5.80 2.02
C SER A 7 -9.09 -6.17 1.31
N LEU A 8 -8.39 -5.15 0.83
CA LEU A 8 -7.06 -5.23 0.22
C LEU A 8 -6.00 -5.06 1.31
N ASN A 9 -5.14 -6.06 1.47
CA ASN A 9 -4.05 -6.02 2.44
C ASN A 9 -2.73 -6.13 1.66
N LEU A 10 -1.90 -5.10 1.73
CA LEU A 10 -0.51 -5.23 1.31
C LEU A 10 0.33 -5.34 2.58
N GLU A 11 1.02 -6.46 2.68
CA GLU A 11 1.97 -6.79 3.73
C GLU A 11 3.39 -6.68 3.15
N ILE A 12 4.26 -5.96 3.84
CA ILE A 12 5.65 -5.80 3.44
C ILE A 12 6.54 -6.47 4.48
N ASP A 13 7.32 -7.45 4.02
CA ASP A 13 8.29 -8.16 4.85
C ASP A 13 9.69 -7.56 4.70
N TYR A 14 10.02 -6.64 5.61
CA TYR A 14 11.34 -5.99 5.70
C TYR A 14 12.39 -6.82 6.45
N ALA A 15 12.09 -8.08 6.84
CA ALA A 15 13.09 -8.91 7.48
C ALA A 15 14.34 -9.01 6.60
N ASP A 16 15.52 -8.96 7.21
CA ASP A 16 16.80 -9.23 6.53
C ASP A 16 16.74 -10.69 6.02
N TYR A 17 16.22 -10.90 4.81
CA TYR A 17 16.14 -12.19 4.13
C TYR A 17 17.56 -12.71 3.87
N LYS A 18 18.17 -13.27 4.91
CA LYS A 18 19.32 -14.18 4.81
C LYS A 18 18.89 -15.55 4.28
N ASP A 19 17.60 -15.84 4.29
CA ASP A 19 17.04 -17.10 3.81
C ASP A 19 16.68 -16.99 2.32
N GLN A 20 17.43 -17.71 1.47
CA GLN A 20 17.15 -17.80 0.03
C GLN A 20 15.99 -18.74 -0.30
N ASN A 21 15.32 -19.26 0.74
CA ASN A 21 14.26 -20.25 0.62
C ASN A 21 12.87 -19.62 0.70
N TRP A 22 11.93 -20.18 -0.05
CA TRP A 22 10.56 -19.68 -0.11
C TRP A 22 9.78 -19.98 1.18
N ARG A 23 9.18 -18.96 1.82
CA ARG A 23 8.26 -19.06 2.99
C ARG A 23 8.74 -20.04 4.08
N ASN A 24 10.02 -19.96 4.49
CA ASN A 24 10.65 -20.85 5.49
C ASN A 24 10.63 -22.35 5.13
N THR A 25 10.45 -22.67 3.85
CA THR A 25 10.66 -24.03 3.34
C THR A 25 12.16 -24.29 3.14
N LYS A 26 12.54 -25.51 2.74
CA LYS A 26 13.91 -25.83 2.28
C LYS A 26 14.07 -25.67 0.76
N ILE A 27 13.13 -25.01 0.10
CA ILE A 27 13.11 -24.87 -1.36
C ILE A 27 13.64 -23.48 -1.73
N PRO A 28 14.80 -23.40 -2.42
CA PRO A 28 15.30 -22.13 -2.93
C PRO A 28 14.32 -21.53 -3.92
N TYR A 29 14.13 -20.20 -3.88
CA TYR A 29 13.22 -19.52 -4.82
C TYR A 29 13.56 -19.80 -6.29
N GLU A 30 14.83 -19.94 -6.64
CA GLU A 30 15.30 -20.26 -8.00
C GLU A 30 14.86 -21.63 -8.51
N LYS A 31 14.57 -22.56 -7.59
CA LYS A 31 14.14 -23.93 -7.89
C LYS A 31 12.65 -24.13 -7.64
N LEU A 32 11.93 -23.05 -7.31
CA LEU A 32 10.52 -23.12 -7.00
C LEU A 32 9.71 -23.41 -8.26
N THR A 33 8.79 -24.36 -8.17
CA THR A 33 7.86 -24.73 -9.25
C THR A 33 6.41 -24.56 -8.81
N ASP A 34 5.49 -24.48 -9.76
CA ASP A 34 4.04 -24.44 -9.50
C ASP A 34 3.57 -25.60 -8.62
N ASN A 35 4.18 -26.77 -8.78
CA ASN A 35 3.87 -27.95 -7.96
C ASN A 35 4.33 -27.77 -6.51
N ASN A 36 5.47 -27.12 -6.27
CA ASN A 36 5.91 -26.80 -4.91
C ASN A 36 4.95 -25.81 -4.24
N VAL A 37 4.53 -24.76 -4.97
CA VAL A 37 3.59 -23.76 -4.46
C VAL A 37 2.26 -24.41 -4.10
N ARG A 38 1.67 -25.16 -5.03
CA ARG A 38 0.39 -25.87 -4.80
C ARG A 38 0.47 -26.87 -3.65
N LYS A 39 1.54 -27.66 -3.58
CA LYS A 39 1.72 -28.67 -2.52
C LYS A 39 1.82 -28.02 -1.14
N PHE A 40 2.59 -26.94 -1.01
CA PHE A 40 2.71 -26.22 0.26
C PHE A 40 1.35 -25.70 0.76
N LEU A 41 0.56 -25.10 -0.14
CA LEU A 41 -0.78 -24.61 0.20
C LEU A 41 -1.72 -25.77 0.57
N GLN A 42 -1.66 -26.89 -0.14
CA GLN A 42 -2.41 -28.10 0.20
C GLN A 42 -2.02 -28.67 1.57
N ASP A 43 -0.73 -28.68 1.92
CA ASP A 43 -0.27 -29.20 3.22
C ASP A 43 -0.65 -28.24 4.37
N LYS A 44 -0.61 -26.92 4.13
CA LYS A 44 -1.20 -25.91 5.03
C LYS A 44 -2.71 -26.09 5.20
N ALA A 45 -3.43 -26.41 4.13
CA ALA A 45 -4.85 -26.69 4.18
C ALA A 45 -5.17 -27.92 5.06
N LYS A 46 -4.44 -29.02 4.87
CA LYS A 46 -4.61 -30.26 5.64
C LYS A 46 -4.32 -30.10 7.13
N SER A 47 -3.34 -29.27 7.47
CA SER A 47 -2.97 -29.00 8.88
C SER A 47 -3.97 -28.10 9.61
N ASN A 48 -4.94 -27.49 8.91
CA ASN A 48 -6.03 -26.72 9.51
C ASN A 48 -7.41 -27.21 9.01
N PRO A 49 -7.87 -28.39 9.48
CA PRO A 49 -9.06 -29.07 8.94
C PRO A 49 -10.38 -28.32 9.16
N VAL A 50 -10.39 -27.31 10.04
CA VAL A 50 -11.56 -26.45 10.28
C VAL A 50 -11.85 -25.54 9.08
N LYS A 51 -10.85 -25.25 8.25
CA LYS A 51 -10.98 -24.47 7.00
C LYS A 51 -11.05 -25.46 5.84
N HIS A 52 -12.25 -25.90 5.47
CA HIS A 52 -12.48 -26.82 4.35
C HIS A 52 -12.09 -26.20 2.99
N ILE A 53 -10.82 -26.15 2.65
CA ILE A 53 -10.36 -25.47 1.43
C ILE A 53 -10.81 -26.24 0.19
N SER A 54 -11.54 -25.56 -0.70
CA SER A 54 -12.22 -26.19 -1.84
C SER A 54 -11.48 -26.05 -3.17
N ASP A 55 -10.63 -25.03 -3.31
CA ASP A 55 -9.83 -24.79 -4.52
C ASP A 55 -8.52 -24.12 -4.13
N ILE A 56 -7.39 -24.62 -4.66
CA ILE A 56 -6.04 -24.11 -4.42
C ILE A 56 -5.34 -24.00 -5.77
N LYS A 57 -4.90 -22.79 -6.10
CA LYS A 57 -4.07 -22.51 -7.27
C LYS A 57 -2.78 -21.85 -6.82
N GLY A 58 -1.71 -22.13 -7.54
CA GLY A 58 -0.38 -21.64 -7.23
C GLY A 58 0.51 -21.73 -8.46
N THR A 59 1.17 -20.64 -8.81
CA THR A 59 2.09 -20.57 -9.95
C THR A 59 3.27 -19.66 -9.65
N VAL A 60 4.42 -19.97 -10.23
CA VAL A 60 5.56 -19.07 -10.31
C VAL A 60 5.41 -18.24 -11.58
N PHE A 61 5.80 -16.97 -11.55
CA PHE A 61 5.81 -16.12 -12.74
C PHE A 61 7.14 -15.36 -12.87
N SER A 62 7.37 -14.75 -14.02
CA SER A 62 8.56 -13.94 -14.28
C SER A 62 8.18 -12.62 -14.94
N TYR A 63 8.82 -11.54 -14.47
CA TYR A 63 8.67 -10.21 -15.04
C TYR A 63 10.03 -9.48 -14.97
N PRO A 64 10.36 -8.57 -15.90
CA PRO A 64 11.71 -8.00 -16.00
C PRO A 64 12.21 -7.35 -14.71
N THR A 65 11.34 -6.66 -13.97
CA THR A 65 11.72 -5.89 -12.78
C THR A 65 11.63 -6.67 -11.47
N VAL A 66 11.07 -7.88 -11.46
CA VAL A 66 10.89 -8.68 -10.22
C VAL A 66 11.46 -10.09 -10.30
N THR A 67 11.72 -10.66 -9.13
CA THR A 67 12.13 -12.03 -8.84
C THR A 67 11.27 -12.62 -7.72
N TYR A 68 11.48 -13.89 -7.40
CA TYR A 68 10.82 -14.60 -6.27
C TYR A 68 9.29 -14.52 -6.35
N SER A 69 8.80 -14.55 -7.59
CA SER A 69 7.48 -14.10 -7.98
C SER A 69 6.51 -15.27 -8.01
N THR A 70 5.49 -15.24 -7.14
CA THR A 70 4.45 -16.28 -7.07
C THR A 70 3.07 -15.67 -7.00
N TRP A 71 2.12 -16.35 -7.61
CA TRP A 71 0.70 -16.08 -7.48
C TRP A 71 0.05 -17.29 -6.83
N ASP A 72 -0.76 -17.07 -5.80
CA ASP A 72 -1.58 -18.12 -5.20
C ASP A 72 -3.02 -17.67 -4.96
N SER A 73 -3.93 -18.63 -5.01
CA SER A 73 -5.37 -18.42 -4.79
C SER A 73 -5.91 -19.56 -3.97
N MET A 74 -6.73 -19.24 -2.98
CA MET A 74 -7.37 -20.22 -2.12
C MET A 74 -8.83 -19.87 -1.88
N LYS A 75 -9.70 -20.89 -2.02
CA LYS A 75 -11.13 -20.77 -1.70
C LYS A 75 -11.49 -21.59 -0.48
N MET A 76 -12.25 -21.01 0.43
CA MET A 76 -12.75 -21.68 1.63
C MET A 76 -14.23 -21.35 1.86
N PRO A 77 -15.05 -22.32 2.30
CA PRO A 77 -16.39 -22.06 2.75
C PRO A 77 -16.31 -21.22 4.02
N HIS A 78 -17.20 -20.26 4.10
CA HIS A 78 -17.37 -19.39 5.25
C HIS A 78 -18.85 -19.32 5.59
N PHE A 79 -19.14 -19.19 6.87
CA PHE A 79 -20.51 -19.07 7.36
C PHE A 79 -20.66 -17.69 7.99
N GLU A 80 -21.42 -16.84 7.33
CA GLU A 80 -21.75 -15.51 7.84
C GLU A 80 -23.27 -15.42 7.99
N ASN A 81 -23.73 -15.06 9.20
CA ASN A 81 -25.16 -14.88 9.51
C ASN A 81 -26.06 -16.07 9.10
N GLY A 82 -25.57 -17.30 9.26
CA GLY A 82 -26.32 -18.52 8.91
C GLY A 82 -26.39 -18.83 7.40
N LYS A 83 -25.77 -18.01 6.54
CA LYS A 83 -25.62 -18.29 5.11
C LYS A 83 -24.23 -18.83 4.82
N LYS A 84 -24.17 -19.87 3.98
CA LYS A 84 -22.92 -20.40 3.44
C LYS A 84 -22.46 -19.52 2.29
N THR A 85 -21.29 -18.90 2.44
CA THR A 85 -20.60 -18.11 1.42
C THR A 85 -19.21 -18.73 1.16
N THR A 86 -18.52 -18.28 0.12
CA THR A 86 -17.14 -18.70 -0.18
C THR A 86 -16.20 -17.51 -0.01
N ILE A 87 -15.25 -17.59 0.91
CA ILE A 87 -14.11 -16.66 0.93
C ILE A 87 -13.11 -17.10 -0.12
N THR A 88 -12.65 -16.16 -0.94
CA THR A 88 -11.49 -16.29 -1.81
C THR A 88 -10.39 -15.38 -1.31
N ILE A 89 -9.17 -15.92 -1.27
CA ILE A 89 -7.94 -15.19 -0.94
C ILE A 89 -7.03 -15.34 -2.14
N ASP A 90 -6.74 -14.24 -2.82
CA ASP A 90 -5.74 -14.18 -3.88
C ASP A 90 -4.52 -13.44 -3.36
N THR A 91 -3.32 -13.99 -3.56
CA THR A 91 -2.08 -13.33 -3.16
C THR A 91 -1.04 -13.34 -4.26
N ILE A 92 -0.25 -12.27 -4.30
CA ILE A 92 0.92 -12.13 -5.15
C ILE A 92 2.13 -11.82 -4.27
N ASN A 93 3.21 -12.55 -4.49
CA ASN A 93 4.45 -12.40 -3.76
C ASN A 93 5.55 -12.09 -4.76
N PHE A 94 6.43 -11.14 -4.46
CA PHE A 94 7.50 -10.78 -5.36
C PHE A 94 8.58 -9.96 -4.65
N LYS A 95 9.71 -9.79 -5.34
CA LYS A 95 10.85 -8.96 -4.92
C LYS A 95 11.39 -8.19 -6.11
N PHE A 96 11.68 -6.89 -5.98
CA PHE A 96 12.30 -6.13 -7.08
C PHE A 96 13.78 -6.48 -7.29
N LYS A 97 14.22 -6.51 -8.55
CA LYS A 97 15.62 -6.75 -8.95
C LYS A 97 16.41 -5.44 -8.93
N GLY A 98 17.66 -5.47 -8.41
CA GLY A 98 18.67 -4.44 -8.70
C GLY A 98 18.78 -3.22 -7.79
N TYR A 99 18.18 -3.19 -6.58
CA TYR A 99 18.17 -1.99 -5.73
C TYR A 99 18.91 -2.14 -4.39
N ASN A 100 19.93 -1.34 -4.10
CA ASN A 100 20.84 -1.49 -2.95
C ASN A 100 20.28 -1.23 -1.52
N MET A 101 18.96 -1.06 -1.33
CA MET A 101 18.37 -0.93 0.01
C MET A 101 17.78 -2.28 0.45
N ARG A 102 17.67 -2.49 1.78
CA ARG A 102 17.02 -3.67 2.41
C ARG A 102 15.89 -4.14 1.51
N HIS A 103 16.02 -5.33 0.91
CA HIS A 103 15.11 -5.74 -0.16
C HIS A 103 13.94 -6.55 0.42
N PRO A 104 12.81 -5.92 0.76
CA PRO A 104 11.70 -6.66 1.33
C PRO A 104 11.13 -7.66 0.32
N LEU A 105 10.55 -8.73 0.85
CA LEU A 105 9.62 -9.56 0.09
C LEU A 105 8.24 -8.91 0.24
N TYR A 106 7.58 -8.63 -0.87
CA TYR A 106 6.22 -8.10 -0.85
C TYR A 106 5.22 -9.24 -0.87
N HIS A 107 4.21 -9.15 -0.01
CA HIS A 107 3.06 -10.05 0.03
C HIS A 107 1.78 -9.22 -0.08
N ALA A 108 1.22 -9.12 -1.28
CA ALA A 108 -0.06 -8.44 -1.47
C ALA A 108 -1.18 -9.49 -1.54
N GLY A 109 -2.24 -9.29 -0.75
CA GLY A 109 -3.37 -10.20 -0.65
C GLY A 109 -4.70 -9.47 -0.78
N PHE A 110 -5.65 -10.11 -1.46
CA PHE A 110 -7.02 -9.63 -1.59
C PHE A 110 -8.00 -10.69 -1.10
N VAL A 111 -8.88 -10.32 -0.19
CA VAL A 111 -9.87 -11.21 0.42
C VAL A 111 -11.28 -10.76 0.07
N TYR A 112 -12.08 -11.65 -0.50
CA TYR A 112 -13.43 -11.35 -0.99
C TYR A 112 -14.36 -12.55 -0.90
N TYR A 113 -15.67 -12.28 -0.91
CA TYR A 113 -16.72 -13.27 -0.77
C TYR A 113 -17.41 -13.57 -2.10
N ASP A 114 -17.84 -14.82 -2.29
CA ASP A 114 -18.63 -15.35 -3.40
C ASP A 114 -18.10 -15.02 -4.81
N ASN A 115 -16.78 -14.88 -4.92
CA ASN A 115 -16.08 -14.51 -6.16
C ASN A 115 -16.46 -13.14 -6.74
N ASN A 116 -17.14 -12.28 -5.96
CA ASN A 116 -17.55 -10.94 -6.38
C ASN A 116 -16.78 -9.90 -5.57
N PRO A 117 -15.63 -9.41 -6.07
CA PRO A 117 -14.92 -8.31 -5.42
C PRO A 117 -15.84 -7.07 -5.39
N VAL A 118 -16.07 -6.46 -4.22
CA VAL A 118 -16.94 -5.26 -4.11
C VAL A 118 -16.42 -4.09 -4.96
N LEU A 119 -15.13 -4.08 -5.30
CA LEU A 119 -14.55 -3.33 -6.40
C LEU A 119 -14.99 -3.92 -7.76
N ASN A 120 -16.30 -3.93 -8.01
CA ASN A 120 -17.04 -4.65 -9.06
C ASN A 120 -16.73 -4.24 -10.53
N LYS A 121 -15.61 -3.57 -10.82
CA LYS A 121 -15.26 -3.12 -12.17
C LYS A 121 -13.90 -3.60 -12.70
N VAL A 122 -13.08 -4.24 -11.86
CA VAL A 122 -11.75 -4.70 -12.28
C VAL A 122 -11.50 -6.13 -11.78
N PRO A 123 -11.20 -7.08 -12.68
CA PRO A 123 -10.77 -8.42 -12.29
C PRO A 123 -9.60 -8.42 -11.28
N THR A 124 -9.65 -9.27 -10.26
CA THR A 124 -8.67 -9.32 -9.15
C THR A 124 -7.24 -9.55 -9.63
N ASP A 125 -7.06 -10.30 -10.71
CA ASP A 125 -5.79 -10.47 -11.43
C ASP A 125 -5.21 -9.15 -11.93
N LYS A 126 -6.04 -8.25 -12.46
CA LYS A 126 -5.59 -6.91 -12.86
C LYS A 126 -5.27 -6.02 -11.66
N LEU A 127 -6.04 -6.13 -10.57
CA LEU A 127 -5.78 -5.38 -9.34
C LEU A 127 -4.44 -5.78 -8.70
N LEU A 128 -4.17 -7.09 -8.59
CA LEU A 128 -2.92 -7.60 -8.02
C LEU A 128 -1.73 -7.42 -8.98
N ALA A 129 -1.95 -7.47 -10.31
CA ALA A 129 -0.89 -7.16 -11.28
C ALA A 129 -0.38 -5.71 -11.16
N ASN A 130 -1.24 -4.75 -10.81
CA ASN A 130 -0.83 -3.36 -10.57
C ASN A 130 0.16 -3.22 -9.39
N TYR A 131 0.30 -4.23 -8.52
CA TYR A 131 1.34 -4.22 -7.48
C TYR A 131 2.73 -4.58 -8.01
N VAL A 132 2.82 -5.30 -9.13
CA VAL A 132 4.11 -5.72 -9.71
C VAL A 132 4.52 -4.81 -10.86
N LEU A 133 3.55 -4.18 -11.50
CA LEU A 133 3.77 -3.21 -12.56
C LEU A 133 4.11 -1.85 -11.93
N PRO A 134 5.34 -1.32 -12.12
CA PRO A 134 5.65 0.02 -11.63
C PRO A 134 4.72 1.04 -12.27
N SER A 135 4.24 2.00 -11.47
CA SER A 135 3.49 3.14 -12.00
C SER A 135 4.44 4.01 -12.81
N VAL A 136 4.14 4.25 -14.09
CA VAL A 136 4.98 5.05 -14.99
C VAL A 136 4.29 6.38 -15.26
N GLN A 137 4.93 7.47 -14.87
CA GLN A 137 4.47 8.83 -15.15
C GLN A 137 5.58 9.62 -15.87
N ASN A 138 5.21 10.37 -16.90
CA ASN A 138 6.14 11.32 -17.51
C ASN A 138 6.40 12.47 -16.53
N LEU A 139 7.66 12.63 -16.11
CA LEU A 139 8.05 13.63 -15.11
C LEU A 139 8.23 15.04 -15.70
N ASN A 140 8.18 15.25 -17.02
CA ASN A 140 8.46 16.56 -17.62
C ASN A 140 7.48 17.64 -17.14
N GLU A 141 6.18 17.35 -17.18
CA GLU A 141 5.15 18.27 -16.70
C GLU A 141 5.29 18.52 -15.19
N LEU A 142 5.52 17.45 -14.41
CA LEU A 142 5.76 17.55 -12.97
C LEU A 142 7.00 18.40 -12.66
N ASN A 143 8.09 18.27 -13.43
CA ASN A 143 9.30 19.07 -13.27
C ASN A 143 9.10 20.54 -13.63
N GLN A 144 8.11 20.86 -14.46
CA GLN A 144 7.72 22.24 -14.75
C GLN A 144 6.89 22.81 -13.60
N TYR A 145 5.94 22.04 -13.07
CA TYR A 145 4.99 22.45 -12.02
C TYR A 145 5.60 22.49 -10.61
N SER A 146 6.41 21.49 -10.26
CA SER A 146 6.90 21.26 -8.91
C SER A 146 8.43 21.33 -8.81
N ARG A 147 8.93 21.42 -7.58
CA ARG A 147 10.34 21.26 -7.23
C ARG A 147 10.50 20.11 -6.24
N ILE A 148 11.68 19.50 -6.21
CA ILE A 148 12.03 18.45 -5.24
C ILE A 148 12.56 19.11 -3.96
N GLU A 149 12.10 18.61 -2.83
CA GLU A 149 12.55 18.93 -1.49
C GLU A 149 13.03 17.65 -0.79
N ASN A 150 13.71 17.80 0.35
CA ASN A 150 14.18 16.67 1.15
C ASN A 150 13.91 16.89 2.63
N LEU A 151 13.38 15.89 3.31
CA LEU A 151 13.22 15.84 4.76
C LEU A 151 13.75 14.50 5.26
N ASN A 152 14.78 14.53 6.10
CA ASN A 152 15.42 13.34 6.67
C ASN A 152 15.87 12.26 5.65
N GLY A 153 16.26 12.67 4.45
CA GLY A 153 16.65 11.75 3.38
C GLY A 153 15.50 11.32 2.47
N VAL A 154 14.25 11.53 2.88
CA VAL A 154 13.07 11.29 2.04
C VAL A 154 12.89 12.47 1.07
N GLN A 155 12.87 12.18 -0.23
CA GLN A 155 12.56 13.16 -1.26
C GLN A 155 11.04 13.30 -1.42
N TYR A 156 10.57 14.50 -1.74
CA TYR A 156 9.17 14.75 -2.08
C TYR A 156 9.07 15.99 -2.97
N ARG A 157 7.91 16.23 -3.58
CA ARG A 157 7.67 17.39 -4.44
C ARG A 157 6.72 18.38 -3.83
N VAL A 158 6.95 19.67 -4.05
CA VAL A 158 6.01 20.76 -3.74
C VAL A 158 5.85 21.68 -4.96
N PRO A 159 4.73 22.39 -5.15
CA PRO A 159 4.60 23.33 -6.27
C PRO A 159 5.69 24.40 -6.22
N LYS A 160 6.23 24.82 -7.38
CA LYS A 160 7.34 25.79 -7.41
C LYS A 160 7.01 27.12 -6.75
N ASP A 161 5.76 27.53 -6.84
CA ASP A 161 5.21 28.76 -6.27
C ASP A 161 4.66 28.58 -4.84
N ALA A 162 4.75 27.38 -4.25
CA ALA A 162 4.38 27.19 -2.86
C ALA A 162 5.41 27.83 -1.91
N ILE A 163 4.89 28.59 -0.96
CA ILE A 163 5.62 29.29 0.10
C ILE A 163 5.88 28.32 1.24
N TYR A 164 7.12 28.24 1.70
CA TYR A 164 7.48 27.50 2.91
C TYR A 164 7.06 28.30 4.15
N GLU A 165 6.21 27.72 5.00
CA GLU A 165 5.69 28.38 6.20
C GLU A 165 6.46 28.00 7.47
N GLY A 166 7.18 26.88 7.47
CA GLY A 166 8.06 26.49 8.57
C GLY A 166 8.22 24.98 8.73
N GLU A 167 8.95 24.62 9.78
CA GLU A 167 9.17 23.24 10.23
C GLU A 167 8.91 23.16 11.73
N SER A 168 8.33 22.06 12.18
CA SER A 168 8.09 21.77 13.59
C SER A 168 8.46 20.34 13.92
N LYS A 169 8.86 20.09 15.16
CA LYS A 169 8.98 18.74 15.71
C LYS A 169 7.70 18.38 16.44
N ALA A 170 6.98 17.38 15.95
CA ALA A 170 5.83 16.83 16.67
C ALA A 170 6.27 15.94 17.84
N SER A 171 7.42 15.29 17.69
CA SER A 171 8.09 14.51 18.74
C SER A 171 9.60 14.48 18.50
N GLU A 172 10.34 13.74 19.35
CA GLU A 172 11.78 13.51 19.18
C GLU A 172 12.15 12.63 17.98
N HIS A 173 11.16 11.98 17.35
CA HIS A 173 11.31 11.10 16.19
C HIS A 173 10.53 11.59 14.96
N GLN A 174 9.70 12.63 15.09
CA GLN A 174 8.83 13.11 14.02
C GLN A 174 9.05 14.60 13.70
N ASP A 175 9.43 14.85 12.44
CA ASP A 175 9.58 16.19 11.87
C ASP A 175 8.45 16.48 10.87
N ILE A 176 7.99 17.73 10.82
CA ILE A 176 6.89 18.17 9.95
C ILE A 176 7.27 19.49 9.27
N ARG A 177 7.01 19.61 7.97
CA ARG A 177 7.10 20.86 7.20
C ARG A 177 5.76 21.29 6.65
N TYR A 178 5.59 22.61 6.60
CA TYR A 178 4.38 23.28 6.14
C TYR A 178 4.67 24.13 4.93
N TYR A 179 3.79 24.04 3.93
CA TYR A 179 3.81 24.92 2.76
C TYR A 179 2.41 25.40 2.43
N LYS A 180 2.32 26.53 1.73
CA LYS A 180 1.06 27.11 1.29
C LYS A 180 1.14 27.65 -0.14
N LYS A 181 0.07 27.45 -0.91
CA LYS A 181 -0.13 28.01 -2.26
C LYS A 181 -1.58 28.48 -2.37
N GLY A 182 -1.81 29.79 -2.26
CA GLY A 182 -3.16 30.34 -2.17
C GLY A 182 -3.94 29.70 -1.03
N ASP A 183 -5.10 29.10 -1.35
CA ASP A 183 -5.96 28.40 -0.39
C ASP A 183 -5.60 26.91 -0.22
N ILE A 184 -4.50 26.44 -0.84
CA ILE A 184 -4.01 25.07 -0.71
C ILE A 184 -2.91 25.03 0.35
N THR A 185 -3.03 24.10 1.29
CA THR A 185 -2.04 23.86 2.34
C THR A 185 -1.45 22.46 2.23
N PHE A 186 -0.14 22.37 2.45
CA PHE A 186 0.65 21.14 2.31
C PHE A 186 1.34 20.84 3.63
N PHE A 187 1.28 19.59 4.05
CA PHE A 187 1.90 19.08 5.27
C PHE A 187 2.72 17.86 4.90
N VAL A 188 4.01 17.89 5.21
CA VAL A 188 4.93 16.79 4.94
C VAL A 188 5.56 16.36 6.25
N SER A 189 5.43 15.09 6.61
CA SER A 189 5.98 14.55 7.84
C SER A 189 6.83 13.33 7.57
N THR A 190 7.94 13.23 8.30
CA THR A 190 8.72 11.99 8.42
C THR A 190 8.79 11.58 9.88
N ASP A 191 8.55 10.30 10.16
CA ASP A 191 8.67 9.69 11.48
C ASP A 191 9.75 8.60 11.47
N ASN A 192 10.78 8.73 12.30
CA ASN A 192 11.81 7.71 12.50
C ASN A 192 11.25 6.53 13.31
N VAL A 193 10.68 5.56 12.59
CA VAL A 193 10.00 4.40 13.18
C VAL A 193 10.86 3.63 14.18
N PRO A 194 12.16 3.35 13.95
CA PRO A 194 13.02 2.70 14.95
C PRO A 194 13.12 3.42 16.30
N LYS A 195 12.93 4.75 16.33
CA LYS A 195 12.93 5.56 17.55
C LYS A 195 11.55 5.71 18.18
N ASN A 196 10.48 5.51 17.41
CA ASN A 196 9.11 5.50 17.89
C ASN A 196 8.79 4.11 18.48
N SER A 197 8.76 3.96 19.82
CA SER A 197 8.55 2.64 20.46
C SER A 197 7.24 1.96 20.04
N TYR A 198 6.18 2.72 19.82
CA TYR A 198 4.87 2.22 19.40
C TYR A 198 4.87 1.75 17.94
N ALA A 199 5.37 2.59 17.02
CA ALA A 199 5.48 2.22 15.61
C ALA A 199 6.53 1.13 15.37
N ARG A 200 7.58 1.12 16.18
CA ARG A 200 8.62 0.09 16.16
C ARG A 200 8.03 -1.29 16.41
N GLU A 201 7.11 -1.48 17.35
CA GLU A 201 6.50 -2.81 17.57
C GLU A 201 5.66 -3.29 16.37
N LEU A 202 4.96 -2.36 15.70
CA LEU A 202 4.19 -2.64 14.49
C LEU A 202 5.09 -3.06 13.32
N VAL A 203 6.33 -2.55 13.27
CA VAL A 203 7.25 -2.76 12.15
C VAL A 203 8.37 -3.78 12.42
N VAL A 204 8.82 -3.93 13.68
CA VAL A 204 9.84 -4.93 14.10
C VAL A 204 9.33 -6.36 13.94
N ASN A 205 8.02 -6.56 13.97
CA ASN A 205 7.42 -7.83 13.59
C ASN A 205 7.49 -8.11 12.07
N GLY A 206 8.09 -7.23 11.28
CA GLY A 206 8.39 -7.47 9.87
C GLY A 206 7.16 -7.42 8.97
N HIS A 207 6.07 -6.76 9.37
CA HIS A 207 4.84 -6.73 8.58
C HIS A 207 4.23 -5.32 8.61
N TYR A 208 4.53 -4.50 7.59
CA TYR A 208 3.79 -3.26 7.39
C TYR A 208 2.46 -3.54 6.72
N ASN A 209 1.35 -3.08 7.30
CA ASN A 209 0.00 -3.35 6.81
C ASN A 209 -0.75 -2.05 6.43
N PHE A 210 -0.99 -1.85 5.14
CA PHE A 210 -1.74 -0.70 4.64
C PHE A 210 -3.20 -0.65 5.09
N LYS A 211 -3.80 -1.78 5.50
CA LYS A 211 -5.14 -1.78 6.09
C LYS A 211 -5.15 -0.99 7.41
N THR A 212 -4.13 -1.12 8.24
CA THR A 212 -4.01 -0.36 9.48
C THR A 212 -3.92 1.14 9.19
N GLU A 213 -3.26 1.53 8.10
CA GLU A 213 -3.20 2.93 7.68
C GLU A 213 -4.54 3.45 7.18
N LEU A 214 -5.26 2.66 6.38
CA LEU A 214 -6.62 3.00 5.98
C LEU A 214 -7.51 3.16 7.22
N ASP A 215 -7.50 2.19 8.13
CA ASP A 215 -8.23 2.23 9.41
C ASP A 215 -7.85 3.46 10.24
N THR A 216 -6.57 3.85 10.26
CA THR A 216 -6.10 5.05 10.96
C THR A 216 -6.55 6.34 10.25
N VAL A 217 -6.49 6.40 8.92
CA VAL A 217 -7.03 7.51 8.13
C VAL A 217 -8.54 7.63 8.35
N TRP A 218 -9.25 6.51 8.43
CA TRP A 218 -10.64 6.47 8.84
C TRP A 218 -10.81 7.05 10.24
N ASP A 219 -10.10 6.56 11.25
CA ASP A 219 -10.24 7.03 12.64
C ASP A 219 -9.87 8.52 12.83
N ILE A 220 -8.86 9.02 12.09
CA ILE A 220 -8.39 10.41 12.22
C ILE A 220 -9.31 11.39 11.49
N TYR A 221 -9.76 11.05 10.28
CA TYR A 221 -10.49 11.99 9.42
C TYR A 221 -12.01 11.76 9.45
N TYR A 222 -12.50 10.62 9.96
CA TYR A 222 -13.92 10.28 10.02
C TYR A 222 -14.44 10.15 11.45
N TYR A 223 -15.32 11.09 11.80
CA TYR A 223 -16.49 10.78 12.61
C TYR A 223 -17.73 10.51 11.72
N TYR A 224 -17.74 10.82 10.41
CA TYR A 224 -19.01 10.93 9.63
C TYR A 224 -18.97 10.99 8.07
N PRO A 225 -18.11 10.27 7.33
CA PRO A 225 -18.75 9.65 6.12
C PRO A 225 -18.72 8.13 5.93
N THR A 226 -19.35 7.66 4.86
CA THR A 226 -19.30 6.27 4.36
C THR A 226 -18.13 6.08 3.39
N SER A 227 -17.76 4.83 3.05
CA SER A 227 -16.67 4.52 2.12
C SER A 227 -16.80 5.14 0.73
N ASP A 228 -18.00 5.60 0.35
CA ASP A 228 -18.32 6.18 -0.96
C ASP A 228 -17.55 7.48 -1.29
N TYR A 229 -16.98 8.14 -0.28
CA TYR A 229 -16.31 9.44 -0.40
C TYR A 229 -14.78 9.34 -0.39
N ILE A 230 -14.24 8.13 -0.40
CA ILE A 230 -12.79 7.91 -0.45
C ILE A 230 -12.42 7.08 -1.66
N ASN A 231 -11.48 7.60 -2.43
CA ASN A 231 -10.75 6.84 -3.43
C ASN A 231 -9.35 6.57 -2.90
N TYR A 232 -8.83 5.36 -3.10
CA TYR A 232 -7.45 5.05 -2.75
C TYR A 232 -6.76 4.23 -3.84
N ALA A 233 -5.44 4.32 -3.89
CA ALA A 233 -4.59 3.56 -4.79
C ALA A 233 -3.27 3.23 -4.09
N VAL A 234 -2.73 2.04 -4.36
CA VAL A 234 -1.34 1.73 -4.03
C VAL A 234 -0.46 2.18 -5.18
N ILE A 235 0.55 2.99 -4.87
CA ILE A 235 1.50 3.56 -5.81
C ILE A 235 2.90 3.09 -5.42
N TRP A 236 3.71 2.78 -6.41
CA TRP A 236 5.12 2.41 -6.21
C TRP A 236 6.02 3.57 -6.59
N ASN A 237 6.65 4.18 -5.60
CA ASN A 237 7.66 5.20 -5.84
C ASN A 237 9.05 4.64 -5.53
N ASN A 238 9.90 4.49 -6.55
CA ASN A 238 11.24 3.90 -6.43
C ASN A 238 11.25 2.55 -5.69
N ASN A 239 10.21 1.73 -5.93
CA ASN A 239 9.94 0.43 -5.28
C ASN A 239 9.55 0.51 -3.81
N ILE A 240 9.33 1.70 -3.27
CA ILE A 240 8.70 1.88 -1.97
C ILE A 240 7.19 1.99 -2.22
N PRO A 241 6.37 1.06 -1.73
CA PRO A 241 4.94 1.19 -1.88
C PRO A 241 4.43 2.32 -0.99
N GLY A 242 3.41 3.01 -1.46
CA GLY A 242 2.68 3.98 -0.69
C GLY A 242 1.19 3.93 -1.00
N LEU A 243 0.40 4.39 -0.05
CA LEU A 243 -1.04 4.49 -0.15
C LEU A 243 -1.40 5.95 -0.44
N SER A 244 -1.89 6.19 -1.64
CA SER A 244 -2.52 7.44 -2.03
C SER A 244 -4.01 7.35 -1.70
N THR A 245 -4.51 8.30 -0.92
CA THR A 245 -5.92 8.38 -0.52
C THR A 245 -6.45 9.76 -0.86
N HIS A 246 -7.62 9.78 -1.45
CA HIS A 246 -8.35 10.99 -1.81
C HIS A 246 -9.68 11.00 -1.09
N ILE A 247 -9.84 11.97 -0.20
CA ILE A 247 -11.00 12.13 0.68
C ILE A 247 -11.82 13.33 0.21
N TYR A 248 -13.02 13.05 -0.27
CA TYR A 248 -14.01 14.08 -0.61
C TYR A 248 -14.90 14.33 0.60
N LYS A 249 -14.65 15.38 1.37
CA LYS A 249 -15.46 15.63 2.57
C LYS A 249 -16.87 16.05 2.16
N PRO A 250 -17.93 15.29 2.51
CA PRO A 250 -19.29 15.75 2.27
C PRO A 250 -19.57 16.98 3.12
N HIS A 251 -20.28 17.95 2.54
CA HIS A 251 -20.70 19.18 3.20
C HIS A 251 -19.55 20.06 3.73
N LYS A 252 -18.34 19.93 3.18
CA LYS A 252 -17.25 20.87 3.38
C LYS A 252 -16.66 21.32 2.05
N ASP A 253 -16.14 22.54 2.06
CA ASP A 253 -15.54 23.15 0.87
C ASP A 253 -14.10 22.70 0.62
N ASP A 254 -13.54 21.82 1.45
CA ASP A 254 -12.18 21.31 1.36
C ASP A 254 -12.12 19.79 1.12
N HIS A 255 -11.14 19.36 0.34
CA HIS A 255 -10.82 17.97 0.06
C HIS A 255 -9.40 17.67 0.54
N ILE A 256 -9.11 16.38 0.76
CA ILE A 256 -7.80 15.93 1.24
C ILE A 256 -7.20 14.94 0.26
N LEU A 257 -5.96 15.18 -0.14
CA LEU A 257 -5.08 14.15 -0.68
C LEU A 257 -4.07 13.75 0.39
N THR A 258 -3.93 12.46 0.65
CA THR A 258 -2.87 11.93 1.50
C THR A 258 -2.04 10.91 0.75
N PHE A 259 -0.74 10.88 1.02
CA PHE A 259 0.14 9.81 0.60
C PHE A 259 0.94 9.33 1.81
N ASN A 260 0.87 8.04 2.09
CA ASN A 260 1.65 7.41 3.17
C ASN A 260 2.58 6.35 2.59
N SER A 261 3.80 6.28 3.09
CA SER A 261 4.79 5.30 2.64
C SER A 261 5.81 5.02 3.75
N TYR A 262 6.45 3.87 3.70
CA TYR A 262 7.47 3.47 4.67
C TYR A 262 8.68 2.87 3.96
N ASP A 263 9.87 3.41 4.20
CA ASP A 263 11.10 2.98 3.50
C ASP A 263 11.93 1.93 4.27
N GLY A 264 11.45 1.45 5.42
CA GLY A 264 12.22 0.57 6.31
C GLY A 264 12.98 1.32 7.43
N THR A 265 12.96 2.65 7.44
CA THR A 265 13.51 3.52 8.50
C THR A 265 12.54 4.63 8.87
N TYR A 266 12.06 5.39 7.88
CA TYR A 266 11.12 6.50 8.06
C TYR A 266 9.76 6.14 7.49
N SER A 267 8.72 6.42 8.29
CA SER A 267 7.37 6.61 7.75
C SER A 267 7.28 8.01 7.18
N PHE A 268 6.64 8.15 6.03
CA PHE A 268 6.46 9.37 5.29
C PHE A 268 4.97 9.61 5.08
N THR A 269 4.48 10.73 5.56
CA THR A 269 3.09 11.18 5.37
C THR A 269 3.11 12.52 4.66
N TYR A 270 2.39 12.62 3.56
CA TYR A 270 2.15 13.88 2.87
C TYR A 270 0.64 14.11 2.82
N VAL A 271 0.16 15.23 3.36
CA VAL A 271 -1.23 15.67 3.31
C VAL A 271 -1.35 16.99 2.54
N ILE A 272 -2.33 17.07 1.66
CA ILE A 272 -2.70 18.29 0.94
C ILE A 272 -4.17 18.56 1.23
N PHE A 273 -4.46 19.73 1.77
CA PHE A 273 -5.82 20.24 1.87
C PHE A 273 -6.02 21.26 0.76
N TYR A 274 -7.08 21.08 -0.03
CA TYR A 274 -7.33 21.90 -1.19
C TYR A 274 -8.83 22.19 -1.35
N PRO A 275 -9.22 23.35 -1.91
CA PRO A 275 -10.63 23.67 -2.13
C PRO A 275 -11.34 22.74 -3.12
N SER A 276 -12.57 22.36 -2.80
CA SER A 276 -13.45 21.51 -3.62
C SER A 276 -13.77 22.07 -5.02
N PHE A 277 -13.62 23.37 -5.22
CA PHE A 277 -13.84 24.04 -6.50
C PHE A 277 -12.62 24.00 -7.43
N LEU A 278 -11.49 23.42 -7.02
CA LEU A 278 -10.34 23.23 -7.90
C LEU A 278 -10.72 22.38 -9.11
N ASN A 279 -10.26 22.82 -10.29
CA ASN A 279 -10.54 22.10 -11.53
C ASN A 279 -9.79 20.75 -11.56
N ALA A 280 -10.32 19.80 -12.34
CA ALA A 280 -9.78 18.44 -12.41
C ALA A 280 -8.31 18.37 -12.86
N GLU A 281 -7.85 19.28 -13.71
CA GLU A 281 -6.46 19.31 -14.18
C GLU A 281 -5.50 19.68 -13.03
N GLU A 282 -5.84 20.69 -12.23
CA GLU A 282 -5.02 21.09 -11.09
C GLU A 282 -5.04 20.01 -9.99
N VAL A 283 -6.19 19.38 -9.75
CA VAL A 283 -6.29 18.22 -8.82
C VAL A 283 -5.40 17.07 -9.32
N GLN A 284 -5.38 16.79 -10.62
CA GLN A 284 -4.50 15.77 -11.18
C GLN A 284 -3.02 16.11 -11.03
N LYS A 285 -2.63 17.39 -11.16
CA LYS A 285 -1.25 17.84 -10.92
C LYS A 285 -0.85 17.63 -9.45
N LEU A 286 -1.71 17.98 -8.49
CA LEU A 286 -1.48 17.73 -7.06
C LEU A 286 -1.34 16.22 -6.77
N ARG A 287 -2.23 15.39 -7.35
CA ARG A 287 -2.18 13.94 -7.23
C ARG A 287 -0.89 13.36 -7.82
N ASN A 288 -0.52 13.75 -9.03
CA ASN A 288 0.71 13.25 -9.64
C ASN A 288 1.96 13.71 -8.87
N MET A 289 1.93 14.91 -8.30
CA MET A 289 3.05 15.44 -7.51
C MET A 289 3.28 14.63 -6.22
N ILE A 290 2.20 14.23 -5.54
CA ILE A 290 2.30 13.46 -4.30
C ILE A 290 2.62 11.97 -4.55
N GLU A 291 2.31 11.46 -5.74
CA GLU A 291 2.48 10.05 -6.13
C GLU A 291 3.84 9.76 -6.81
N PHE A 292 4.45 10.74 -7.48
CA PHE A 292 5.64 10.54 -8.32
C PHE A 292 6.74 11.56 -8.01
N PHE A 293 7.81 11.13 -7.32
CA PHE A 293 8.94 11.98 -6.97
C PHE A 293 10.27 11.25 -6.99
#